data_AF-A0A6L9ZWZ4-F1
#
_entry.id   AF-A0A6L9ZWZ4-F1
#
_cell.length_a   1.000
_cell.length_b   1.000
_cell.length_c   1.000
_cell.angle_alpha   90.00
_cell.angle_beta   90.00
_cell.angle_gamma   90.00
#
_symmetry.space_group_name_H-M   'P 1'
#
loop_
_entity.id
_entity.type
_entity.pdbx_description
1 polymer ?
#
loop_
_entity_poly.entity_id
_entity_poly.type
_entity_poly.pdbx_seq_one_letter_code
_entity_poly.pdbx_strand_id
1 'polypeptide(L)'
;MMINSSQKSAIANFFSDPKLKLVKLNEQEYMEGLIAYRSNHNEQEIMLEATFQAVEKYKYSQENHTILSIGCGSGVFDKPFLTKLLELNKSINFVGVEPNKVECVKTEEWCQ
;
A
#
# COMPACT_ATOMS: atom_id res chain seq x y z
N MET A 1 18.35 -11.83 8.08
CA MET A 1 17.70 -12.09 9.39
C MET A 1 17.04 -13.47 9.29
N MET A 2 17.56 -14.49 9.97
CA MET A 2 16.98 -15.85 9.92
C MET A 2 15.73 -15.90 10.79
N ILE A 3 14.59 -16.26 10.22
CA ILE A 3 13.33 -16.48 10.95
C ILE A 3 13.52 -17.70 11.85
N ASN A 4 13.38 -17.52 13.17
CA ASN A 4 13.62 -18.57 14.14
C ASN A 4 12.47 -19.61 14.13
N SER A 5 12.74 -20.84 14.58
CA SER A 5 11.80 -21.98 14.49
C SER A 5 10.43 -21.73 15.15
N SER A 6 10.37 -20.91 16.20
CA SER A 6 9.15 -20.50 16.89
C SER A 6 8.26 -19.54 16.08
N GLN A 7 8.84 -18.69 15.23
CA GLN A 7 8.08 -17.83 14.32
C GLN A 7 7.51 -18.64 13.16
N LYS A 8 8.26 -19.63 12.67
CA LYS A 8 7.75 -20.59 11.68
C LYS A 8 6.54 -21.38 12.21
N SER A 9 6.56 -21.81 13.48
CA SER A 9 5.45 -22.57 14.07
C SER A 9 4.21 -21.71 14.32
N ALA A 10 4.35 -20.44 14.72
CA ALA A 10 3.21 -19.54 14.90
C ALA A 10 2.50 -19.23 13.57
N ILE A 11 3.27 -19.00 12.50
CA ILE A 11 2.75 -18.80 11.14
C ILE A 11 2.08 -20.09 10.64
N ALA A 12 2.73 -21.25 10.82
CA ALA A 12 2.16 -22.54 10.43
C ALA A 12 0.85 -22.87 11.17
N ASN A 13 0.75 -22.52 12.46
CA ASN A 13 -0.46 -22.73 13.24
C ASN A 13 -1.61 -21.79 12.83
N PHE A 14 -1.32 -20.55 12.40
CA PHE A 14 -2.35 -19.64 11.90
C PHE A 14 -2.98 -20.14 10.59
N PHE A 15 -2.18 -20.78 9.73
CA PHE A 15 -2.67 -21.41 8.49
C PHE A 15 -3.29 -22.81 8.69
N SER A 16 -3.30 -23.32 9.92
CA SER A 16 -3.86 -24.63 10.24
C SER A 16 -5.34 -24.58 10.66
N ASP A 17 -5.90 -23.38 10.88
CA ASP A 17 -7.34 -23.23 11.09
C ASP A 17 -8.08 -23.55 9.77
N PRO A 18 -8.93 -24.58 9.72
CA PRO A 18 -9.67 -24.94 8.51
C PRO A 18 -10.61 -23.82 7.99
N LYS A 19 -10.89 -22.79 8.80
CA LYS A 19 -11.62 -21.58 8.42
C LYS A 19 -10.74 -20.54 7.72
N LEU A 20 -9.42 -20.59 7.89
CA LEU A 20 -8.44 -19.67 7.29
C LEU A 20 -7.76 -20.31 6.07
N LYS A 21 -8.57 -20.88 5.17
CA LYS A 21 -8.06 -21.40 3.89
C LYS A 21 -7.66 -20.26 2.97
N LEU A 22 -6.37 -20.13 2.70
CA LEU A 22 -5.87 -19.35 1.57
C LEU A 22 -6.32 -20.01 0.26
N VAL A 23 -7.19 -19.33 -0.47
CA VAL A 23 -7.58 -19.74 -1.82
C VAL A 23 -6.70 -18.98 -2.79
N LYS A 24 -5.94 -19.71 -3.61
CA LYS A 24 -5.20 -19.11 -4.71
C LYS A 24 -6.20 -18.76 -5.81
N LEU A 25 -6.45 -17.46 -5.98
CA LEU A 25 -7.30 -16.94 -7.04
C LEU A 25 -6.53 -16.91 -8.36
N ASN A 26 -7.24 -17.14 -9.47
CA ASN A 26 -6.74 -16.74 -10.79
C ASN A 26 -6.84 -15.21 -10.95
N GLU A 27 -6.26 -14.67 -12.03
CA GLU A 27 -6.21 -13.21 -12.24
C GLU A 27 -7.60 -12.57 -12.33
N GLN A 28 -8.55 -13.22 -13.00
CA GLN A 28 -9.93 -12.72 -13.11
C GLN A 28 -10.61 -12.72 -11.74
N GLU A 29 -10.57 -13.84 -11.01
CA GLU A 29 -11.14 -13.95 -9.66
C GLU A 29 -10.54 -12.91 -8.69
N TYR A 30 -9.22 -12.68 -8.79
CA TYR A 30 -8.54 -11.67 -8.01
C TYR A 30 -9.06 -10.27 -8.32
N MET A 31 -9.16 -9.91 -9.61
CA MET A 31 -9.62 -8.59 -10.03
C MET A 31 -11.09 -8.35 -9.67
N GLU A 32 -11.97 -9.33 -9.90
CA GLU A 32 -13.37 -9.25 -9.52
C GLU A 32 -13.55 -9.10 -8.00
N GLY A 33 -12.81 -9.89 -7.21
CA GLY A 33 -12.81 -9.80 -5.76
C GLY A 33 -12.29 -8.45 -5.26
N LEU A 34 -11.21 -7.94 -5.86
CA LEU A 34 -10.64 -6.64 -5.51
C LEU A 34 -11.62 -5.49 -5.82
N ILE A 35 -12.29 -5.53 -6.97
CA ILE A 35 -13.32 -4.55 -7.35
C ILE A 35 -14.46 -4.61 -6.34
N ALA A 36 -15.02 -5.81 -6.09
CA ALA A 36 -16.13 -5.97 -5.15
C ALA A 36 -15.78 -5.48 -3.74
N TYR A 37 -14.57 -5.77 -3.27
CA TYR A 37 -14.08 -5.27 -1.98
C TYR A 37 -14.03 -3.74 -1.97
N ARG A 38 -13.32 -3.12 -2.93
CA ARG A 38 -13.13 -1.67 -2.99
C ARG A 38 -14.43 -0.89 -3.25
N SER A 39 -15.39 -1.46 -3.96
CA SER A 39 -16.69 -0.81 -4.18
C SER A 39 -17.59 -0.79 -2.94
N ASN A 40 -17.32 -1.62 -1.93
CA ASN A 40 -18.14 -1.73 -0.73
C ASN A 40 -17.41 -1.28 0.55
N HIS A 41 -16.14 -0.88 0.45
CA HIS A 41 -15.32 -0.51 1.60
C HIS A 41 -14.55 0.77 1.30
N ASN A 42 -14.35 1.58 2.33
CA ASN A 42 -13.60 2.85 2.27
C ASN A 42 -12.15 2.68 2.79
N GLU A 43 -11.56 1.49 2.61
CA GLU A 43 -10.19 1.18 3.06
C GLU A 43 -9.20 2.27 2.67
N GLN A 44 -9.23 2.69 1.40
CA GLN A 44 -8.31 3.70 0.87
C GLN A 44 -8.43 5.05 1.58
N GLU A 45 -9.65 5.51 1.86
CA GLU A 45 -9.90 6.78 2.54
C GLU A 45 -9.37 6.73 3.98
N ILE A 46 -9.66 5.65 4.70
CA ILE A 46 -9.20 5.44 6.07
C ILE A 46 -7.66 5.39 6.12
N MET A 47 -7.03 4.67 5.20
CA MET A 47 -5.57 4.58 5.12
C MET A 47 -4.95 5.95 4.86
N LEU A 48 -5.52 6.73 3.93
CA LEU A 48 -5.04 8.08 3.62
C LEU A 48 -5.17 9.00 4.82
N GLU A 49 -6.33 9.04 5.46
CA GLU A 49 -6.58 9.87 6.63
C GLU A 49 -5.61 9.54 7.77
N ALA A 50 -5.47 8.26 8.11
CA ALA A 50 -4.57 7.82 9.18
C ALA A 50 -3.11 8.18 8.88
N THR A 51 -2.69 8.07 7.62
CA THR A 51 -1.33 8.44 7.19
C THR A 51 -1.10 9.94 7.31
N PHE A 52 -2.06 10.77 6.88
CA PHE A 52 -1.95 12.22 7.03
C PHE A 52 -1.91 12.65 8.49
N GLN A 53 -2.75 12.08 9.35
CA GLN A 53 -2.71 12.36 10.78
C GLN A 53 -1.35 12.02 11.38
N ALA A 54 -0.70 10.93 10.93
CA ALA A 54 0.64 10.60 11.37
C ALA A 54 1.69 11.61 10.87
N VAL A 55 1.61 12.05 9.61
CA VAL A 55 2.50 13.09 9.07
C VAL A 55 2.33 14.41 9.81
N GLU A 56 1.10 14.86 10.04
CA GLU A 56 0.82 16.08 10.80
C GLU A 56 1.35 15.98 12.23
N LYS A 57 1.16 14.83 12.89
CA LYS A 57 1.60 14.65 14.27
C LYS A 57 3.12 14.62 14.42
N TYR A 58 3.83 13.99 13.50
CA TYR A 58 5.25 13.66 13.69
C TYR A 58 6.21 14.35 12.73
N LYS A 59 5.70 14.93 11.63
CA LYS A 59 6.49 15.42 10.49
C LYS A 59 5.99 16.76 9.93
N TYR A 60 5.05 17.44 10.58
CA TYR A 60 4.46 18.69 10.06
C TYR A 60 5.48 19.78 9.73
N SER A 61 6.49 19.99 10.59
CA SER A 61 7.54 20.98 10.38
C SER A 61 8.60 20.58 9.35
N GLN A 62 8.54 19.35 8.84
CA GLN A 62 9.47 18.89 7.81
C GLN A 62 9.02 19.47 6.48
N GLU A 63 9.88 20.26 5.83
CA GLU A 63 9.57 20.83 4.51
C GLU A 63 9.90 19.88 3.36
N ASN A 64 10.92 19.04 3.53
CA ASN A 64 11.39 18.12 2.51
C ASN A 64 11.13 16.67 2.90
N HIS A 65 10.40 15.92 2.09
CA HIS A 65 10.08 14.52 2.32
C HIS A 65 10.79 13.63 1.30
N THR A 66 11.50 12.61 1.79
CA THR A 66 11.96 11.51 0.93
C THR A 66 11.11 10.29 1.25
N ILE A 67 10.40 9.78 0.25
CA ILE A 67 9.37 8.75 0.39
C ILE A 67 9.78 7.55 -0.45
N LEU A 68 9.80 6.38 0.18
CA LEU A 68 9.97 5.09 -0.47
C LEU A 68 8.66 4.31 -0.32
N SER A 69 7.98 4.03 -1.42
CA SER A 69 6.76 3.22 -1.45
C SER A 69 7.06 1.83 -1.98
N ILE A 70 6.74 0.80 -1.20
CA ILE A 70 6.99 -0.60 -1.54
C ILE A 70 5.65 -1.29 -1.78
N GLY A 71 5.50 -1.89 -2.96
CA GLY A 71 4.21 -2.43 -3.41
C GLY A 71 3.21 -1.32 -3.72
N CYS A 72 3.66 -0.26 -4.40
CA CYS A 72 2.83 0.91 -4.72
C CYS A 72 1.68 0.60 -5.69
N GLY A 73 1.69 -0.56 -6.34
CA GLY A 73 0.70 -0.92 -7.35
C GLY A 73 0.63 0.16 -8.43
N SER A 74 -0.59 0.49 -8.84
CA SER A 74 -0.90 1.59 -9.78
C SER A 74 -0.93 2.98 -9.13
N GLY A 75 -0.54 3.11 -7.86
CA GLY A 75 -0.49 4.41 -7.19
C GLY A 75 -1.82 4.91 -6.66
N VAL A 76 -2.80 4.02 -6.49
CA VAL A 76 -4.14 4.36 -5.99
C VAL A 76 -4.06 5.08 -4.64
N PHE A 77 -3.16 4.64 -3.76
CA PHE A 77 -2.88 5.31 -2.49
C PHE A 77 -1.87 6.45 -2.63
N ASP A 78 -0.75 6.18 -3.31
CA ASP A 78 0.39 7.10 -3.36
C ASP A 78 0.04 8.43 -4.01
N LYS A 79 -0.71 8.42 -5.13
CA LYS A 79 -1.02 9.64 -5.86
C LYS A 79 -1.80 10.66 -5.01
N PRO A 80 -2.95 10.32 -4.39
CA PRO A 80 -3.63 11.24 -3.48
C PRO A 80 -2.76 11.70 -2.31
N PHE A 81 -1.94 10.79 -1.76
CA PHE A 81 -1.06 11.12 -0.65
C PHE A 81 -0.02 12.18 -1.04
N LEU A 82 0.67 11.97 -2.15
CA LEU A 82 1.68 12.88 -2.68
C LEU A 82 1.07 14.22 -3.09
N THR A 83 -0.09 14.21 -3.77
CA THR A 83 -0.81 15.43 -4.16
C THR A 83 -1.08 16.34 -2.96
N LYS A 84 -1.61 15.78 -1.87
CA LYS A 84 -1.92 16.61 -0.69
C LYS A 84 -0.67 17.08 0.06
N LEU A 85 0.45 16.35 -0.01
CA LEU A 85 1.74 16.91 0.46
C LEU A 85 2.22 18.08 -0.40
N LEU A 86 2.06 18.00 -1.73
CA LEU A 86 2.38 19.10 -2.64
C LEU A 86 1.49 20.33 -2.39
N GLU A 87 0.19 20.13 -2.14
CA GLU A 87 -0.75 21.20 -1.76
C GLU A 87 -0.36 21.91 -0.46
N LEU A 88 0.33 21.21 0.44
CA LEU A 88 0.92 21.77 1.67
C LEU A 88 2.29 22.43 1.43
N ASN A 89 2.67 22.67 0.17
CA ASN A 89 3.95 23.23 -0.27
C ASN A 89 5.18 22.44 0.20
N LYS A 90 5.05 21.13 0.39
CA LYS A 90 6.17 20.26 0.76
C LYS A 90 6.98 19.90 -0.48
N SER A 91 8.31 19.91 -0.36
CA SER A 91 9.20 19.33 -1.36
C SER A 91 9.22 17.81 -1.18
N ILE A 92 9.15 17.07 -2.30
CA ILE A 92 9.04 15.61 -2.26
C ILE A 92 10.05 14.99 -3.21
N ASN A 93 10.80 14.00 -2.71
CA ASN A 93 11.54 13.02 -3.50
C ASN A 93 10.87 11.66 -3.30
N PHE A 94 10.28 11.12 -4.36
CA PHE A 94 9.50 9.88 -4.31
C PHE A 94 10.18 8.76 -5.10
N VAL A 95 10.21 7.56 -4.51
CA VAL A 95 10.67 6.33 -5.16
C VAL A 95 9.62 5.24 -4.93
N GLY A 96 9.01 4.75 -6.02
CA GLY A 96 8.10 3.60 -6.00
C GLY A 96 8.81 2.30 -6.39
N VAL A 97 8.49 1.20 -5.70
CA VAL A 97 8.99 -0.15 -6.00
C VAL A 97 7.80 -1.08 -6.19
N GLU A 98 7.56 -1.53 -7.41
CA GLU A 98 6.46 -2.43 -7.76
C GLU A 98 6.95 -3.58 -8.65
N PRO A 99 6.84 -4.86 -8.21
CA PRO A 99 7.23 -6.00 -9.03
C PRO A 99 6.26 -6.28 -10.21
N ASN A 100 4.98 -5.89 -10.10
CA ASN A 100 4.01 -6.04 -11.18
C ASN A 100 4.21 -4.95 -12.24
N LYS A 101 4.74 -5.36 -13.40
CA LYS A 101 5.04 -4.46 -14.51
C LYS A 101 3.83 -3.66 -15.00
N VAL A 102 2.64 -4.25 -15.04
CA VAL A 102 1.42 -3.57 -15.53
C VAL A 102 1.04 -2.44 -14.59
N GLU A 103 1.09 -2.71 -13.29
CA GLU A 103 0.81 -1.70 -12.27
C GLU A 103 1.91 -0.62 -12.22
N CYS A 104 3.17 -1.01 -12.40
CA CYS A 104 4.30 -0.09 -12.48
C CYS A 104 4.17 0.91 -13.64
N VAL A 105 3.79 0.46 -14.85
CA VAL A 105 3.55 1.35 -16.00
C VAL A 105 2.45 2.37 -15.70
N LYS A 106 1.34 1.95 -15.07
CA LYS A 106 0.28 2.88 -14.66
C LYS A 106 0.79 3.93 -13.67
N THR A 107 1.70 3.55 -12.77
CA THR A 107 2.34 4.48 -11.84
C THR A 107 3.24 5.48 -12.56
N GLU A 108 4.02 5.04 -13.54
CA GLU A 108 4.86 5.91 -14.38
C GLU A 108 4.06 6.94 -15.17
N GLU A 109 2.80 6.67 -15.54
CA GLU A 109 1.96 7.60 -16.30
C GLU A 109 1.59 8.86 -15.53
N TRP A 110 1.47 8.79 -14.19
CA TRP A 110 1.10 9.95 -13.36
C TRP A 110 2.25 10.52 -12.53
N CYS A 111 3.38 9.81 -12.45
CA CYS A 111 4.55 10.19 -11.65
C CYS A 111 5.61 11.00 -12.44
N GLN A 112 5.20 11.68 -13.52
CA GLN A 112 6.04 12.55 -14.36
C GLN A 112 5.96 14.01 -13.92
#